data_AF-A0A651ES87-F1
#
_entry.id   AF-A0A651ES87-F1
#
_cell.length_a   1.000
_cell.length_b   1.000
_cell.length_c   1.000
_cell.angle_alpha   90.00
_cell.angle_beta   90.00
_cell.angle_gamma   90.00
#
_symmetry.space_group_name_H-M   'P 1'
#
loop_
_entity.id
_entity.type
_entity.pdbx_description
1 polymer ?
#
loop_
_entity_poly.entity_id
_entity_poly.type
_entity_poly.pdbx_seq_one_letter_code
_entity_poly.pdbx_strand_id
1 'polypeptide(L)'
;MNALIWILASTAVSLLVVALILHTLPWFGAAGKRFAAWLAQAPGLDLVVGYFTVLPMLAGFICGWIWLGGPFGAIAGLLSAIAGQIAAVLIWTPCHEIVHFRAWRGPRIVKVLNKRVGRWRNHAAVWWTALAVPVFWLIRVAEYIVYPPLTKLIGLPKYNHKDWINVSRHKFDGLVGHDLLWCLYCDWMTGVWSLGSEMLRNVESFWCPIRFRSDKKCDNCAIDFPDINGGWVRADGSMQEVADLIHEKLKDGEHSWYAHPARLTLRGSEIEPSSQDPTDDASAVTEQD
;
A
#
# COMPACT_ATOMS: atom_id res chain seq x y z
N MET A 1 20.98 -24.71 17.76
CA MET A 1 21.74 -23.82 16.86
C MET A 1 21.46 -24.09 15.39
N ASN A 2 21.56 -25.34 14.92
CA ASN A 2 21.34 -25.68 13.50
C ASN A 2 19.96 -25.24 12.95
N ALA A 3 18.88 -25.44 13.71
CA ALA A 3 17.53 -25.05 13.30
C ALA A 3 17.38 -23.54 13.02
N LEU A 4 17.99 -22.68 13.84
CA LEU A 4 17.93 -21.23 13.65
C LEU A 4 18.66 -20.82 12.36
N ILE A 5 19.85 -21.36 12.12
CA ILE A 5 20.62 -21.12 10.90
C ILE A 5 19.82 -21.56 9.67
N TRP A 6 19.14 -22.71 9.73
CA TRP A 6 18.27 -23.18 8.65
C TRP A 6 17.10 -22.23 8.38
N ILE A 7 16.39 -21.75 9.42
CA ILE A 7 15.31 -20.77 9.26
C ILE A 7 15.83 -19.48 8.61
N LEU A 8 16.97 -18.96 9.07
CA LEU A 8 17.58 -17.75 8.53
C LEU A 8 17.96 -17.94 7.05
N ALA A 9 18.73 -18.99 6.75
CA ALA A 9 19.25 -19.24 5.42
C ALA A 9 18.13 -19.55 4.41
N SER A 10 17.18 -20.42 4.79
CA SER A 10 16.03 -20.74 3.94
C SER A 10 15.17 -19.51 3.68
N THR A 11 14.92 -18.67 4.69
CA THR A 11 14.20 -17.40 4.52
C THR A 11 14.93 -16.52 3.52
N ALA A 12 16.23 -16.27 3.72
CA ALA A 12 16.99 -15.38 2.86
C ALA A 12 17.02 -15.87 1.40
N VAL A 13 17.31 -17.15 1.19
CA VAL A 13 17.34 -17.77 -0.15
C VAL A 13 15.97 -17.72 -0.82
N SER A 14 14.92 -18.06 -0.10
CA SER A 14 13.54 -18.08 -0.61
C SER A 14 13.13 -16.70 -1.14
N LEU A 15 13.38 -15.64 -0.36
CA LEU A 15 13.10 -14.27 -0.77
C LEU A 15 13.92 -13.82 -1.97
N LEU A 16 15.22 -14.15 -2.01
CA LEU A 16 16.08 -13.81 -3.15
C LEU A 16 15.63 -14.52 -4.44
N VAL A 17 15.24 -15.79 -4.34
CA VAL A 17 14.71 -16.57 -5.47
C VAL A 17 13.41 -15.99 -5.99
N VAL A 18 12.45 -15.68 -5.11
CA VAL A 18 11.19 -15.06 -5.56
C VAL A 18 11.42 -13.66 -6.11
N ALA A 19 12.32 -12.87 -5.54
CA ALA A 19 12.68 -11.58 -6.10
C ALA A 19 13.23 -11.73 -7.52
N LEU A 20 14.11 -12.70 -7.77
CA LEU A 20 14.63 -12.99 -9.10
C LEU A 20 13.50 -13.40 -10.07
N ILE A 21 12.60 -14.30 -9.65
CA ILE A 21 11.44 -14.71 -10.46
C ILE A 21 10.59 -13.49 -10.85
N LEU A 22 10.32 -12.58 -9.91
CA LEU A 22 9.53 -11.37 -10.18
C LEU A 22 10.21 -10.40 -11.15
N HIS A 23 11.53 -10.40 -11.25
CA HIS A 23 12.28 -9.58 -12.21
C HIS A 23 12.27 -10.20 -13.62
N THR A 24 12.35 -11.53 -13.71
CA THR A 24 12.39 -12.23 -14.99
C THR A 24 11.00 -12.47 -15.57
N LEU A 25 9.94 -12.36 -14.76
CA LEU A 25 8.57 -12.62 -15.19
C LEU A 25 8.13 -11.86 -16.47
N PRO A 26 8.43 -10.55 -16.65
CA PRO A 26 8.07 -9.83 -17.87
C PRO A 26 8.78 -10.32 -19.14
N TRP A 27 9.88 -11.08 -19.00
CA TRP A 27 10.64 -11.61 -20.13
C TRP A 27 9.93 -12.78 -20.83
N PHE A 28 8.96 -13.41 -20.18
CA PHE A 28 8.14 -14.49 -20.75
C PHE A 28 6.97 -13.97 -21.63
N GLY A 29 7.19 -12.85 -22.34
CA GLY A 29 6.24 -12.29 -23.29
C GLY A 29 4.99 -11.65 -22.65
N ALA A 30 3.89 -11.61 -23.42
CA ALA A 30 2.66 -10.91 -23.03
C ALA A 30 2.01 -11.50 -21.77
N ALA A 31 2.02 -12.82 -21.62
CA ALA A 31 1.47 -13.50 -20.44
C ALA A 31 2.25 -13.11 -19.17
N GLY A 32 3.59 -13.13 -19.23
CA GLY A 32 4.45 -12.70 -18.14
C GLY A 32 4.22 -11.24 -17.74
N LYS A 33 4.11 -10.34 -18.71
CA LYS A 33 3.78 -8.92 -18.46
C LYS A 33 2.42 -8.74 -17.80
N ARG A 34 1.39 -9.45 -18.25
CA ARG A 34 0.05 -9.40 -17.64
C ARG A 34 0.06 -9.90 -16.20
N PHE A 35 0.77 -11.00 -15.93
CA PHE A 35 0.88 -11.53 -14.57
C PHE A 35 1.68 -10.60 -13.66
N ALA A 36 2.77 -10.00 -14.17
CA ALA A 36 3.54 -8.99 -13.44
C ALA A 36 2.70 -7.74 -13.10
N ALA A 37 1.86 -7.28 -14.03
CA ALA A 37 0.93 -6.18 -13.80
C ALA A 37 -0.13 -6.53 -12.75
N TRP A 38 -0.66 -7.76 -12.77
CA TRP A 38 -1.58 -8.22 -11.73
C TRP A 38 -0.92 -8.28 -10.35
N LEU A 39 0.33 -8.75 -10.25
CA LEU A 39 1.12 -8.75 -9.02
C LEU A 39 1.53 -7.33 -8.54
N ALA A 40 1.34 -6.30 -9.36
CA ALA A 40 1.62 -4.92 -9.01
C ALA A 40 0.39 -4.17 -8.45
N GLN A 41 -0.77 -4.82 -8.35
CA GLN A 41 -1.99 -4.22 -7.83
C GLN A 41 -2.75 -5.18 -6.92
N ALA A 42 -3.55 -4.67 -5.99
CA ALA A 42 -4.39 -5.52 -5.13
C ALA A 42 -5.39 -6.36 -5.98
N PRO A 43 -5.64 -7.63 -5.63
CA PRO A 43 -5.07 -8.38 -4.49
C PRO A 43 -3.71 -9.03 -4.77
N GLY A 44 -3.22 -9.04 -6.02
CA GLY A 44 -1.97 -9.71 -6.37
C GLY A 44 -0.75 -9.12 -5.63
N LEU A 45 -0.72 -7.81 -5.46
CA LEU A 45 0.30 -7.11 -4.67
C LEU A 45 0.30 -7.57 -3.21
N ASP A 46 -0.88 -7.80 -2.61
CA ASP A 46 -0.98 -8.25 -1.21
C ASP A 46 -0.31 -9.62 -1.02
N LEU A 47 -0.38 -10.51 -2.02
CA LEU A 47 0.35 -11.79 -2.00
C LEU A 47 1.86 -11.58 -2.02
N VAL A 48 2.35 -10.66 -2.86
CA VAL A 48 3.78 -10.34 -2.94
C VAL A 48 4.25 -9.75 -1.61
N VAL A 49 3.60 -8.70 -1.13
CA VAL A 49 3.99 -8.06 0.15
C VAL A 49 3.91 -9.08 1.28
N GLY A 50 2.85 -9.89 1.33
CA GLY A 50 2.64 -10.88 2.39
C GLY A 50 3.69 -11.97 2.39
N TYR A 51 4.12 -12.40 1.20
CA TYR A 51 5.23 -13.33 1.04
C TYR A 51 6.56 -12.74 1.50
N PHE A 52 6.86 -11.48 1.20
CA PHE A 52 8.13 -10.86 1.58
C PHE A 52 8.19 -10.41 3.05
N THR A 53 7.06 -10.10 3.66
CA THR A 53 7.01 -9.51 5.02
C THR A 53 6.45 -10.47 6.06
N VAL A 54 5.19 -10.89 5.95
CA VAL A 54 4.47 -11.61 7.02
C VAL A 54 4.75 -13.10 7.02
N LEU A 55 4.72 -13.74 5.85
CA LEU A 55 4.86 -15.19 5.73
C LEU A 55 6.16 -15.72 6.35
N PRO A 56 7.34 -15.11 6.12
CA PRO A 56 8.59 -15.61 6.72
C PRO A 56 8.57 -15.50 8.24
N MET A 57 7.99 -14.42 8.79
CA MET A 57 7.86 -14.23 10.23
C MET A 57 6.97 -15.31 10.86
N LEU A 58 5.81 -15.58 10.25
CA LEU A 58 4.90 -16.64 10.72
C LEU A 58 5.52 -18.03 10.59
N ALA A 59 6.16 -18.32 9.45
CA ALA A 59 6.84 -19.59 9.23
C ALA A 59 8.00 -19.78 10.23
N GLY A 60 8.80 -18.74 10.46
CA GLY A 60 9.86 -18.75 11.47
C GLY A 60 9.32 -19.01 12.88
N PHE A 61 8.23 -18.35 13.26
CA PHE A 61 7.58 -18.56 14.55
C PHE A 61 7.11 -20.01 14.72
N ILE A 62 6.40 -20.55 13.72
CA ILE A 62 5.86 -21.92 13.74
C ILE A 62 7.00 -22.96 13.74
N CYS A 63 7.97 -22.83 12.84
CA CYS A 63 9.13 -23.73 12.78
C CYS A 63 9.95 -23.65 14.08
N GLY A 64 10.11 -22.45 14.65
CA GLY A 64 10.75 -22.26 15.94
C GLY A 64 10.03 -22.99 17.07
N TRP A 65 8.70 -22.87 17.13
CA TRP A 65 7.88 -23.58 18.11
C TRP A 65 8.08 -25.10 18.02
N ILE A 66 8.01 -25.64 16.80
CA ILE A 66 8.06 -27.09 16.53
C ILE A 66 9.49 -27.64 16.75
N TRP A 67 10.52 -26.96 16.25
CA TRP A 67 11.88 -27.50 16.21
C TRP A 67 12.71 -27.20 17.46
N LEU A 68 12.41 -26.12 18.18
CA LEU A 68 13.16 -25.68 19.35
C LEU A 68 12.38 -25.85 20.67
N GLY A 69 11.07 -26.13 20.59
CA GLY A 69 10.23 -26.45 21.74
C GLY A 69 9.64 -25.22 22.43
N GLY A 70 8.33 -25.03 22.28
CA GLY A 70 7.55 -24.09 23.08
C GLY A 70 7.77 -22.61 22.74
N PRO A 71 7.35 -21.68 23.62
CA PRO A 71 7.25 -20.25 23.31
C PRO A 71 8.61 -19.59 23.06
N PHE A 72 9.66 -19.99 23.79
CA PHE A 72 11.01 -19.47 23.57
C PHE A 72 11.56 -19.90 22.19
N GLY A 73 11.27 -21.14 21.78
CA GLY A 73 11.60 -21.63 20.44
C GLY A 73 10.93 -20.82 19.35
N ALA A 74 9.65 -20.48 19.53
CA ALA A 74 8.90 -19.68 18.58
C ALA A 74 9.43 -18.25 18.42
N ILE A 75 9.76 -17.59 19.53
CA ILE A 75 10.39 -16.26 19.52
C ILE A 75 11.75 -16.33 18.83
N ALA A 76 12.57 -17.33 19.15
CA ALA A 76 13.89 -17.50 18.52
C ALA A 76 13.76 -17.75 17.01
N GLY A 77 12.79 -18.55 16.58
CA GLY A 77 12.49 -18.80 15.16
C GLY A 77 12.01 -17.55 14.43
N LEU A 78 11.12 -16.76 15.04
CA LEU A 78 10.67 -15.47 14.52
C LEU A 78 11.85 -14.51 14.30
N LEU A 79 12.70 -14.34 15.32
CA LEU A 79 13.88 -13.48 15.24
C LEU A 79 14.86 -13.97 14.16
N SER A 80 14.99 -15.29 14.00
CA SER A 80 15.83 -15.87 12.94
C SER A 80 15.29 -15.60 11.54
N ALA A 81 13.97 -15.67 11.35
CA ALA A 81 13.34 -15.31 10.08
C ALA A 81 13.48 -13.82 9.76
N ILE A 82 13.29 -12.94 10.75
CA ILE A 82 13.54 -11.49 10.60
C ILE A 82 15.00 -11.23 10.20
N ALA A 83 15.95 -11.92 10.84
CA ALA A 83 17.36 -11.83 10.45
C ALA A 83 17.59 -12.32 9.00
N GLY A 84 16.89 -13.37 8.57
CA GLY A 84 16.89 -13.84 7.18
C GLY A 84 16.32 -12.82 6.19
N GLN A 85 15.25 -12.12 6.55
CA GLN A 85 14.68 -11.02 5.76
C GLN A 85 15.67 -9.86 5.62
N ILE A 86 16.30 -9.46 6.73
CA ILE A 86 17.35 -8.42 6.72
C ILE A 86 18.51 -8.86 5.83
N ALA A 87 18.98 -10.11 5.95
CA ALA A 87 20.04 -10.64 5.11
C ALA A 87 19.66 -10.61 3.62
N ALA A 88 18.44 -11.01 3.25
CA ALA A 88 17.96 -10.92 1.88
C ALA A 88 17.99 -9.49 1.34
N VAL A 89 17.52 -8.51 2.11
CA VAL A 89 17.56 -7.09 1.73
C VAL A 89 19.00 -6.59 1.55
N LEU A 90 19.90 -6.96 2.47
CA LEU A 90 21.31 -6.58 2.44
C LEU A 90 22.07 -7.22 1.28
N ILE A 91 21.65 -8.39 0.80
CA ILE A 91 22.22 -9.06 -0.38
C ILE A 91 21.61 -8.52 -1.67
N TRP A 92 20.27 -8.45 -1.75
CA TRP A 92 19.55 -8.05 -2.95
C TRP A 92 19.88 -6.62 -3.36
N THR A 93 19.95 -5.69 -2.40
CA THR A 93 20.19 -4.27 -2.66
C THR A 93 21.47 -4.01 -3.46
N PRO A 94 22.67 -4.42 -3.00
CA PRO A 94 23.90 -4.22 -3.78
C PRO A 94 23.89 -4.99 -5.10
N CYS A 95 23.34 -6.22 -5.15
CA CYS A 95 23.23 -6.97 -6.40
C CYS A 95 22.40 -6.21 -7.45
N HIS A 96 21.23 -5.69 -7.05
CA HIS A 96 20.38 -4.89 -7.92
C HIS A 96 21.06 -3.58 -8.33
N GLU A 97 21.78 -2.91 -7.42
CA GLU A 97 22.56 -1.72 -7.74
C GLU A 97 23.67 -1.98 -8.77
N ILE A 98 24.37 -3.11 -8.65
CA ILE A 98 25.45 -3.51 -9.56
C ILE A 98 24.89 -3.82 -10.96
N VAL A 99 23.78 -4.58 -11.04
CA VAL A 99 23.11 -4.88 -12.32
C VAL A 99 22.64 -3.60 -13.00
N HIS A 100 22.20 -2.60 -12.23
CA HIS A 100 21.76 -1.30 -12.72
C HIS A 100 22.81 -0.19 -12.50
N PHE A 101 24.07 -0.50 -12.81
CA PHE A 101 25.23 0.34 -12.53
C PHE A 101 25.12 1.81 -12.99
N ARG A 102 24.51 2.06 -14.16
CA ARG A 102 24.34 3.43 -14.69
C ARG A 102 23.47 4.27 -13.75
N ALA A 103 22.33 3.75 -13.33
CA ALA A 103 21.45 4.40 -12.36
C ALA A 103 22.10 4.49 -10.97
N TRP A 104 22.83 3.45 -10.56
CA TRP A 104 23.58 3.46 -9.30
C TRP A 104 24.61 4.60 -9.21
N ARG A 105 25.34 4.89 -10.30
CA ARG A 105 26.29 6.02 -10.35
C ARG A 105 25.62 7.38 -10.40
N GLY A 106 24.38 7.47 -10.90
CA GLY A 106 23.63 8.71 -11.04
C GLY A 106 23.12 9.34 -9.73
N PRO A 107 22.28 10.39 -9.85
CA PRO A 107 21.60 11.02 -8.73
C PRO A 107 20.71 10.01 -7.98
N ARG A 108 20.76 10.01 -6.65
CA ARG A 108 20.01 9.08 -5.80
C ARG A 108 19.50 9.73 -4.54
N ILE A 109 18.32 9.33 -4.08
CA ILE A 109 17.70 9.82 -2.86
C ILE A 109 18.59 9.47 -1.67
N VAL A 110 19.00 8.21 -1.55
CA VAL A 110 19.89 7.77 -0.46
C VAL A 110 21.23 8.51 -0.43
N LYS A 111 21.80 8.93 -1.56
CA LYS A 111 23.05 9.72 -1.59
C LYS A 111 22.82 11.12 -1.02
N VAL A 112 21.73 11.77 -1.43
CA VAL A 112 21.37 13.10 -0.94
C VAL A 112 21.04 13.06 0.54
N LEU A 113 20.21 12.11 0.98
CA LEU A 113 19.85 11.95 2.40
C LEU A 113 21.07 11.62 3.25
N ASN A 114 21.93 10.70 2.83
CA ASN A 114 23.16 10.37 3.56
C ASN A 114 24.08 11.59 3.73
N LYS A 115 24.18 12.47 2.71
CA LYS A 115 24.95 13.71 2.80
C LYS A 115 24.32 14.72 3.77
N ARG A 116 22.99 14.76 3.86
CA ARG A 116 22.24 15.74 4.67
C ARG A 116 22.13 15.35 6.14
N VAL A 117 21.73 14.11 6.44
CA VAL A 117 21.46 13.66 7.82
C VAL A 117 22.51 12.69 8.36
N GLY A 118 23.47 12.26 7.53
CA GLY A 118 24.47 11.26 7.88
C GLY A 118 23.98 9.84 7.57
N ARG A 119 24.89 9.00 7.05
CA ARG A 119 24.59 7.64 6.59
C ARG A 119 23.95 6.76 7.67
N TRP A 120 24.54 6.73 8.87
CA TRP A 120 24.03 5.90 9.97
C TRP A 120 22.64 6.33 10.43
N ARG A 121 22.41 7.63 10.58
CA ARG A 121 21.10 8.18 10.97
C ARG A 121 20.03 7.89 9.93
N ASN A 122 20.36 8.03 8.65
CA ASN A 122 19.44 7.71 7.56
C ASN A 122 19.05 6.22 7.58
N HIS A 123 20.03 5.31 7.63
CA HIS A 123 19.73 3.88 7.65
C HIS A 123 18.98 3.46 8.92
N ALA A 124 19.35 3.99 10.09
CA ALA A 124 18.63 3.71 11.33
C ALA A 124 17.17 4.16 11.25
N ALA A 125 16.91 5.37 10.72
CA ALA A 125 15.55 5.89 10.54
C ALA A 125 14.71 5.00 9.61
N VAL A 126 15.30 4.56 8.49
CA VAL A 126 14.65 3.63 7.56
C VAL A 126 14.27 2.31 8.23
N TRP A 127 15.21 1.67 8.94
CA TRP A 127 14.92 0.42 9.63
C TRP A 127 13.91 0.60 10.77
N TRP A 128 13.91 1.78 11.40
CA TRP A 128 12.89 2.13 12.39
C TRP A 128 11.50 2.19 11.76
N THR A 129 11.36 2.79 10.58
CA THR A 129 10.07 2.83 9.86
C THR A 129 9.60 1.45 9.40
N ALA A 130 10.51 0.50 9.17
CA ALA A 130 10.13 -0.88 8.82
C ALA A 130 9.30 -1.58 9.91
N LEU A 131 9.36 -1.11 11.16
CA LEU A 131 8.51 -1.60 12.25
C LEU A 131 7.02 -1.30 12.03
N ALA A 132 6.67 -0.37 11.13
CA ALA A 132 5.28 -0.08 10.80
C ALA A 132 4.67 -1.15 9.86
N VAL A 133 5.47 -1.95 9.16
CA VAL A 133 5.00 -3.01 8.26
C VAL A 133 3.94 -3.94 8.89
N PRO A 134 4.12 -4.51 10.09
CA PRO A 134 3.09 -5.33 10.73
C PRO A 134 1.81 -4.53 11.04
N VAL A 135 1.91 -3.25 11.37
CA VAL A 135 0.73 -2.40 11.63
C VAL A 135 -0.09 -2.22 10.35
N PHE A 136 0.56 -1.89 9.23
CA PHE A 136 -0.13 -1.76 7.94
C PHE A 136 -0.70 -3.09 7.44
N TRP A 137 -0.07 -4.21 7.76
CA TRP A 137 -0.64 -5.53 7.48
C TRP A 137 -1.93 -5.80 8.28
N LEU A 138 -1.96 -5.41 9.55
CA LEU A 138 -3.18 -5.54 10.36
C LEU A 138 -4.31 -4.65 9.82
N ILE A 139 -3.99 -3.42 9.42
CA ILE A 139 -4.96 -2.54 8.73
C ILE A 139 -5.46 -3.23 7.45
N ARG A 140 -4.54 -3.75 6.63
CA ARG A 140 -4.90 -4.42 5.37
C ARG A 140 -5.81 -5.64 5.58
N VAL A 141 -5.57 -6.44 6.61
CA VAL A 141 -6.44 -7.55 7.00
C VAL A 141 -7.80 -7.04 7.47
N ALA A 142 -7.85 -5.96 8.25
CA ALA A 142 -9.10 -5.35 8.70
C ALA A 142 -9.94 -4.83 7.52
N GLU A 143 -9.33 -4.22 6.50
CA GLU A 143 -10.01 -3.79 5.28
C GLU A 143 -10.71 -4.96 4.56
N TYR A 144 -10.12 -6.16 4.59
CA TYR A 144 -10.70 -7.37 3.97
C TYR A 144 -11.77 -8.07 4.81
N ILE A 145 -11.72 -7.93 6.14
CA ILE A 145 -12.58 -8.72 7.04
C ILE A 145 -13.70 -7.87 7.65
N VAL A 146 -13.39 -6.63 8.04
CA VAL A 146 -14.28 -5.77 8.82
C VAL A 146 -15.21 -4.95 7.92
N TYR A 147 -14.69 -4.37 6.84
CA TYR A 147 -15.48 -3.48 5.98
C TYR A 147 -16.50 -4.21 5.08
N PRO A 148 -16.19 -5.37 4.44
CA PRO A 148 -17.13 -6.01 3.51
C PRO A 148 -18.48 -6.42 4.13
N PRO A 149 -18.56 -6.90 5.39
CA PRO A 149 -19.84 -7.06 6.07
C PRO A 149 -20.70 -5.79 6.09
N LEU A 150 -20.10 -4.61 6.32
CA LEU A 150 -20.83 -3.34 6.35
C LEU A 150 -21.45 -3.00 4.98
N THR A 151 -20.75 -3.28 3.88
CA THR A 151 -21.30 -3.09 2.52
C THR A 151 -22.54 -3.94 2.26
N LYS A 152 -22.68 -5.08 2.94
CA LYS A 152 -23.84 -5.99 2.80
C LYS A 152 -24.96 -5.67 3.79
N LEU A 153 -24.61 -5.35 5.03
CA LEU A 153 -25.57 -5.15 6.12
C LEU A 153 -26.24 -3.78 6.06
N ILE A 154 -25.46 -2.75 5.79
CA ILE A 154 -25.90 -1.35 5.85
C ILE A 154 -25.58 -0.62 4.55
N GLY A 155 -25.35 -1.33 3.43
CA GLY A 155 -25.25 -0.71 2.10
C GLY A 155 -24.10 0.30 1.90
N LEU A 156 -23.03 0.24 2.70
CA LEU A 156 -21.86 1.10 2.47
C LEU A 156 -21.23 0.84 1.08
N PRO A 157 -20.58 1.86 0.47
CA PRO A 157 -19.99 1.73 -0.86
C PRO A 157 -18.91 0.64 -0.90
N LYS A 158 -18.77 -0.02 -2.04
CA LYS A 158 -17.70 -1.00 -2.27
C LYS A 158 -16.51 -0.31 -2.92
N TYR A 159 -15.31 -0.66 -2.46
CA TYR A 159 -14.08 -0.15 -3.06
C TYR A 159 -13.43 -1.19 -3.95
N ASN A 160 -12.91 -0.70 -5.07
CA ASN A 160 -12.04 -1.47 -5.92
C ASN A 160 -10.59 -1.26 -5.43
N HIS A 161 -10.07 -2.23 -4.66
CA HIS A 161 -8.81 -2.06 -3.92
C HIS A 161 -7.61 -1.72 -4.82
N LYS A 162 -7.60 -2.15 -6.10
CA LYS A 162 -6.50 -1.84 -7.04
C LYS A 162 -6.36 -0.35 -7.36
N ASP A 163 -7.44 0.42 -7.22
CA ASP A 163 -7.43 1.87 -7.52
C ASP A 163 -6.68 2.64 -6.42
N TRP A 164 -6.53 2.03 -5.25
CA TRP A 164 -5.86 2.59 -4.07
C TRP A 164 -4.50 1.95 -3.80
N ILE A 165 -4.44 0.63 -3.97
CA ILE A 165 -3.29 -0.20 -3.60
C ILE A 165 -2.74 -0.84 -4.87
N ASN A 166 -1.84 -0.11 -5.49
CA ASN A 166 -1.02 -0.54 -6.60
C ASN A 166 0.36 0.09 -6.47
N VAL A 167 1.37 -0.54 -7.10
CA VAL A 167 2.72 -0.02 -7.14
C VAL A 167 3.12 0.25 -8.58
N SER A 168 3.56 1.47 -8.85
CA SER A 168 4.12 1.80 -10.16
C SER A 168 5.61 1.48 -10.18
N ARG A 169 5.96 0.31 -10.75
CA ARG A 169 7.38 -0.11 -10.92
C ARG A 169 8.20 0.85 -11.80
N HIS A 170 7.53 1.71 -12.56
CA HIS A 170 8.12 2.70 -13.46
C HIS A 170 7.78 4.14 -13.03
N LYS A 171 7.45 4.37 -11.75
CA LYS A 171 7.12 5.71 -11.22
C LYS A 171 8.21 6.73 -11.54
N PHE A 172 9.46 6.30 -11.55
CA PHE A 172 10.60 7.13 -11.91
C PHE A 172 11.75 6.28 -12.47
N ASP A 173 12.32 6.71 -13.59
CA ASP A 173 13.49 6.05 -14.18
C ASP A 173 14.71 6.23 -13.29
N GLY A 174 15.40 5.11 -13.00
CA GLY A 174 16.63 5.11 -12.21
C GLY A 174 16.44 4.80 -10.72
N LEU A 175 15.23 4.47 -10.25
CA LEU A 175 15.04 3.86 -8.93
C LEU A 175 15.67 2.47 -8.90
N VAL A 176 16.69 2.30 -8.05
CA VAL A 176 17.43 1.04 -7.93
C VAL A 176 17.80 0.73 -6.50
N GLY A 177 17.84 -0.57 -6.16
CA GLY A 177 18.30 -1.06 -4.86
C GLY A 177 17.49 -0.46 -3.72
N HIS A 178 18.18 0.25 -2.81
CA HIS A 178 17.60 0.83 -1.61
C HIS A 178 16.49 1.85 -1.92
N ASP A 179 16.69 2.71 -2.92
CA ASP A 179 15.68 3.73 -3.28
C ASP A 179 14.43 3.08 -3.88
N LEU A 180 14.59 2.01 -4.67
CA LEU A 180 13.46 1.26 -5.23
C LEU A 180 12.66 0.56 -4.15
N LEU A 181 13.32 -0.18 -3.26
CA LEU A 181 12.65 -0.93 -2.19
C LEU A 181 11.79 -0.03 -1.32
N TRP A 182 12.32 1.12 -0.89
CA TRP A 182 11.57 2.05 -0.06
C TRP A 182 10.53 2.85 -0.81
N CYS A 183 10.75 3.14 -2.09
CA CYS A 183 9.69 3.71 -2.92
C CYS A 183 8.49 2.76 -2.98
N LEU A 184 8.70 1.46 -3.21
CA LEU A 184 7.63 0.46 -3.25
C LEU A 184 6.93 0.31 -1.89
N TYR A 185 7.70 0.32 -0.80
CA TYR A 185 7.15 0.29 0.56
C TYR A 185 6.24 1.49 0.82
N CYS A 186 6.71 2.71 0.52
CA CYS A 186 5.92 3.92 0.72
C CYS A 186 4.67 3.94 -0.16
N ASP A 187 4.76 3.54 -1.43
CA ASP A 187 3.64 3.50 -2.38
C ASP A 187 2.53 2.55 -1.87
N TRP A 188 2.91 1.35 -1.43
CA TRP A 188 1.98 0.39 -0.81
C TRP A 188 1.36 0.93 0.49
N MET A 189 2.20 1.40 1.42
CA MET A 189 1.76 1.88 2.73
C MET A 189 0.79 3.05 2.63
N THR A 190 1.09 4.02 1.77
CA THR A 190 0.22 5.17 1.52
C THR A 190 -1.10 4.74 0.89
N GLY A 191 -1.09 3.77 -0.03
CA GLY A 191 -2.31 3.20 -0.61
C GLY A 191 -3.20 2.53 0.45
N VAL A 192 -2.61 1.71 1.33
CA VAL A 192 -3.33 1.07 2.45
C VAL A 192 -3.93 2.13 3.38
N TRP A 193 -3.13 3.10 3.81
CA TRP A 193 -3.65 4.17 4.69
C TRP A 193 -4.79 4.94 4.04
N SER A 194 -4.66 5.29 2.77
CA SER A 194 -5.66 6.09 2.05
C SER A 194 -6.98 5.32 1.89
N LEU A 195 -6.91 4.03 1.55
CA LEU A 195 -8.09 3.19 1.46
C LEU A 195 -8.79 3.04 2.82
N GLY A 196 -8.01 2.77 3.88
CA GLY A 196 -8.54 2.66 5.24
C GLY A 196 -9.18 3.95 5.75
N SER A 197 -8.56 5.10 5.49
CA SER A 197 -9.14 6.42 5.79
C SER A 197 -10.45 6.64 5.06
N GLU A 198 -10.53 6.27 3.78
CA GLU A 198 -11.76 6.43 3.00
C GLU A 198 -12.88 5.50 3.50
N MET A 199 -12.55 4.24 3.83
CA MET A 199 -13.48 3.33 4.49
C MET A 199 -13.99 3.92 5.82
N LEU A 200 -13.09 4.46 6.64
CA LEU A 200 -13.42 5.06 7.93
C LEU A 200 -14.28 6.31 7.78
N ARG A 201 -14.03 7.15 6.77
CA ARG A 201 -14.84 8.33 6.47
C ARG A 201 -16.31 7.98 6.26
N ASN A 202 -16.58 6.90 5.52
CA ASN A 202 -17.96 6.46 5.28
C ASN A 202 -18.61 5.88 6.53
N VAL A 203 -17.84 5.14 7.32
CA VAL A 203 -18.30 4.62 8.61
C VAL A 203 -18.68 5.78 9.55
N GLU A 204 -17.83 6.80 9.65
CA GLU A 204 -18.05 7.94 10.55
C GLU A 204 -19.24 8.79 10.09
N SER A 205 -19.32 9.12 8.79
CA SER A 205 -20.46 9.85 8.23
C SER A 205 -21.78 9.07 8.41
N PHE A 206 -21.77 7.74 8.27
CA PHE A 206 -22.98 6.92 8.46
C PHE A 206 -23.44 6.87 9.92
N TRP A 207 -22.53 6.68 10.88
CA TRP A 207 -22.89 6.46 12.29
C TRP A 207 -23.00 7.73 13.12
N CYS A 208 -22.15 8.72 12.86
CA CYS A 208 -21.97 9.87 13.74
C CYS A 208 -21.61 11.14 12.94
N PRO A 209 -22.56 11.70 12.15
CA PRO A 209 -22.33 12.92 11.39
C PRO A 209 -22.40 14.17 12.27
N ILE A 210 -21.62 14.19 13.35
CA ILE A 210 -21.58 15.26 14.37
C ILE A 210 -20.14 15.77 14.45
N ARG A 211 -19.96 17.08 14.32
CA ARG A 211 -18.66 17.72 14.46
C ARG A 211 -18.10 17.52 15.86
N PHE A 212 -16.77 17.39 15.95
CA PHE A 212 -16.10 17.37 17.24
C PHE A 212 -16.23 18.72 17.95
N ARG A 213 -16.35 18.70 19.27
CA ARG A 213 -16.38 19.92 20.10
C ARG A 213 -15.10 20.76 20.00
N SER A 214 -13.97 20.12 19.67
CA SER A 214 -12.69 20.81 19.51
C SER A 214 -12.53 21.26 18.06
N ASP A 215 -12.55 22.58 17.84
CA ASP A 215 -12.31 23.17 16.51
C ASP A 215 -10.96 22.71 15.95
N LYS A 216 -9.92 22.64 16.80
CA LYS A 216 -8.60 22.17 16.37
C LYS A 216 -8.62 20.71 15.90
N LYS A 217 -9.46 19.86 16.52
CA LYS A 217 -9.65 18.48 16.04
C LYS A 217 -10.36 18.48 14.69
N CYS A 218 -11.41 19.30 14.54
CA CYS A 218 -12.11 19.47 13.26
C CYS A 218 -11.15 19.93 12.16
N ASP A 219 -10.30 20.93 12.41
CA ASP A 219 -9.32 21.42 11.44
C ASP A 219 -8.34 20.33 11.02
N ASN A 220 -7.83 19.56 11.97
CA ASN A 220 -6.88 18.48 11.68
C ASN A 220 -7.56 17.33 10.91
N CYS A 221 -8.80 16.98 11.26
CA CYS A 221 -9.55 15.90 10.63
C CYS A 221 -10.16 16.29 9.29
N ALA A 222 -10.42 17.58 9.03
CA ALA A 222 -11.06 18.03 7.79
C ALA A 222 -10.26 17.69 6.52
N ILE A 223 -8.96 17.39 6.66
CA ILE A 223 -8.11 16.92 5.57
C ILE A 223 -8.59 15.56 5.04
N ASP A 224 -8.86 14.60 5.95
CA ASP A 224 -9.30 13.25 5.62
C ASP A 224 -10.83 13.10 5.63
N PHE A 225 -11.52 13.99 6.36
CA PHE A 225 -12.97 14.00 6.58
C PHE A 225 -13.55 15.38 6.23
N PRO A 226 -13.55 15.79 4.95
CA PRO A 226 -14.03 17.11 4.54
C PRO A 226 -15.51 17.35 4.89
N ASP A 227 -16.27 16.27 5.08
CA ASP A 227 -17.68 16.28 5.49
C ASP A 227 -17.89 16.96 6.85
N ILE A 228 -16.86 17.01 7.70
CA ILE A 228 -16.87 17.76 8.97
C ILE A 228 -17.30 19.21 8.73
N ASN A 229 -16.86 19.85 7.65
CA ASN A 229 -17.09 21.27 7.43
C ASN A 229 -18.33 21.60 6.60
N GLY A 230 -18.84 20.66 5.80
CA GLY A 230 -19.94 20.89 4.86
C GLY A 230 -21.14 19.95 4.99
N GLY A 231 -21.06 18.95 5.87
CA GLY A 231 -22.06 17.90 5.98
C GLY A 231 -22.51 17.60 7.41
N TRP A 232 -21.60 17.62 8.37
CA TRP A 232 -21.93 17.19 9.73
C TRP A 232 -22.62 18.29 10.55
N VAL A 233 -23.52 17.86 11.42
CA VAL A 233 -24.22 18.69 12.40
C VAL A 233 -23.19 19.32 13.34
N ARG A 234 -23.42 20.58 13.72
CA ARG A 234 -22.52 21.31 14.61
C ARG A 234 -22.38 20.62 15.97
N ALA A 235 -21.26 20.84 16.65
CA ALA A 235 -20.99 20.24 17.96
C ALA A 235 -21.96 20.71 19.06
N ASP A 236 -22.64 21.84 18.85
CA ASP A 236 -23.69 22.41 19.70
C ASP A 236 -25.11 22.23 19.12
N GLY A 237 -25.25 21.43 18.06
CA GLY A 237 -26.52 21.11 17.43
C GLY A 237 -27.37 20.14 18.25
N SER A 238 -28.58 19.86 17.77
CA SER A 238 -29.54 18.99 18.44
C SER A 238 -29.61 17.59 17.82
N MET A 239 -30.11 16.61 18.59
CA MET A 239 -30.35 15.26 18.04
C MET A 239 -31.44 15.24 16.97
N GLN A 240 -32.34 16.23 16.95
CA GLN A 240 -33.32 16.37 15.87
C GLN A 240 -32.60 16.71 14.55
N GLU A 241 -31.65 17.64 14.57
CA GLU A 241 -30.85 17.98 13.39
C GLU A 241 -30.06 16.77 12.86
N VAL A 242 -29.56 15.92 13.76
CA VAL A 242 -28.88 14.67 13.39
C VAL A 242 -29.84 13.68 12.74
N ALA A 243 -31.04 13.50 13.31
CA ALA A 243 -32.05 12.61 12.75
C ALA A 243 -32.53 13.10 11.37
N ASP A 244 -32.77 14.40 11.22
CA ASP A 244 -33.18 15.01 9.96
C ASP A 244 -32.10 14.83 8.89
N LEU A 245 -30.83 15.03 9.25
CA LEU A 245 -29.70 14.79 8.35
C LEU A 245 -29.61 13.33 7.90
N ILE A 246 -29.75 12.38 8.84
CA ILE A 246 -29.74 10.95 8.51
C ILE A 246 -30.90 10.60 7.57
N HIS A 247 -32.12 11.10 7.85
CA HIS A 247 -33.28 10.88 6.99
C HIS A 247 -33.09 11.45 5.58
N GLU A 248 -32.48 12.62 5.47
CA GLU A 248 -32.15 13.23 4.19
C GLU A 248 -31.14 12.36 3.42
N LYS A 249 -30.03 11.96 4.06
CA LYS A 249 -28.93 11.25 3.39
C LYS A 249 -29.25 9.79 3.04
N LEU A 250 -30.17 9.15 3.74
CA LEU A 250 -30.57 7.77 3.47
C LEU A 250 -31.78 7.64 2.54
N LYS A 251 -32.34 8.75 2.05
CA LYS A 251 -33.57 8.76 1.24
C LYS A 251 -33.48 7.94 -0.05
N ASP A 252 -32.32 7.94 -0.70
CA ASP A 252 -32.13 7.34 -2.04
C ASP A 252 -31.55 5.92 -2.00
N GLY A 253 -31.36 5.33 -0.81
CA GLY A 253 -30.87 3.95 -0.63
C GLY A 253 -29.37 3.74 -0.95
N GLU A 254 -28.69 4.74 -1.50
CA GLU A 254 -27.24 4.76 -1.63
C GLU A 254 -26.63 5.46 -0.40
N HIS A 255 -25.85 4.72 0.39
CA HIS A 255 -25.30 5.26 1.65
C HIS A 255 -23.89 5.86 1.46
N SER A 256 -23.60 6.35 0.25
CA SER A 256 -22.39 7.10 -0.06
C SER A 256 -22.64 8.58 0.25
N TRP A 257 -22.26 9.01 1.46
CA TRP A 257 -22.53 10.39 1.89
C TRP A 257 -21.58 11.38 1.18
N TYR A 258 -22.11 12.55 0.80
CA TYR A 258 -21.37 13.72 0.28
C TYR A 258 -20.53 13.51 -1.00
N ALA A 259 -21.09 12.80 -1.98
CA ALA A 259 -20.54 12.66 -3.34
C ALA A 259 -19.12 12.04 -3.37
N HIS A 260 -19.05 10.84 -2.80
CA HIS A 260 -17.88 9.96 -2.82
C HIS A 260 -17.39 9.67 -4.25
N PRO A 261 -16.08 9.64 -4.52
CA PRO A 261 -15.53 9.38 -5.85
C PRO A 261 -15.61 7.89 -6.27
N ALA A 262 -16.82 7.37 -6.44
CA ALA A 262 -17.08 6.49 -7.58
C ALA A 262 -17.11 7.27 -8.92
N ARG A 263 -16.85 8.59 -8.88
CA ARG A 263 -16.56 9.50 -10.01
C ARG A 263 -15.29 10.29 -9.70
N LEU A 264 -14.50 10.64 -10.73
CA LEU A 264 -13.25 11.43 -10.67
C LEU A 264 -11.97 10.60 -10.44
N THR A 265 -11.63 9.77 -11.43
CA THR A 265 -10.23 9.58 -11.77
C THR A 265 -9.62 10.95 -12.11
N LEU A 266 -8.85 11.51 -11.19
CA LEU A 266 -7.72 12.42 -11.44
C LEU A 266 -7.95 13.56 -12.46
N ARG A 267 -9.07 14.29 -12.32
CA ARG A 267 -9.39 15.68 -12.76
C ARG A 267 -10.82 15.74 -13.34
N GLY A 268 -11.78 16.15 -12.51
CA GLY A 268 -12.91 17.05 -12.81
C GLY A 268 -13.67 17.06 -14.16
N SER A 269 -13.58 16.09 -15.07
CA SER A 269 -14.34 16.09 -16.33
C SER A 269 -15.09 14.78 -16.55
N GLU A 270 -16.32 14.91 -17.05
CA GLU A 270 -17.19 13.79 -17.42
C GLU A 270 -16.56 12.95 -18.54
N ILE A 271 -16.72 11.62 -18.46
CA ILE A 271 -16.33 10.72 -19.54
C ILE A 271 -17.40 10.84 -20.63
N GLU A 272 -17.10 11.54 -21.72
CA GLU A 272 -17.85 11.38 -22.95
C GLU A 272 -17.68 9.93 -23.46
N PRO A 273 -18.75 9.28 -23.96
CA PRO A 273 -18.64 7.93 -24.50
C PRO A 273 -17.68 7.94 -25.68
N SER A 274 -16.57 7.21 -25.57
CA SER A 274 -15.55 7.14 -26.60
C SER A 274 -16.11 6.43 -27.84
N SER A 275 -16.60 7.19 -28.81
CA SER A 275 -16.58 6.77 -30.21
C SER A 275 -15.22 7.17 -30.77
N GLN A 276 -14.29 6.22 -30.86
CA GLN A 276 -13.41 6.03 -32.02
C GLN A 276 -12.31 5.00 -31.71
N ASP A 277 -12.46 3.88 -32.39
CA ASP A 277 -11.40 2.94 -32.77
C ASP A 277 -10.29 3.71 -33.52
N PRO A 278 -9.00 3.57 -33.17
CA PRO A 278 -7.93 4.07 -34.02
C PRO A 278 -7.55 2.98 -35.03
N THR A 279 -8.33 2.89 -36.10
CA THR A 279 -7.79 2.48 -37.40
C THR A 279 -7.38 3.73 -38.16
N ASP A 280 -6.16 3.70 -38.67
CA ASP A 280 -5.63 4.56 -39.73
C ASP A 280 -5.36 6.03 -39.37
N ASP A 281 -4.08 6.37 -39.18
CA ASP A 281 -3.44 7.22 -40.19
C ASP A 281 -1.91 7.19 -40.09
N ALA A 282 -1.32 6.58 -41.12
CA ALA A 282 0.04 6.83 -41.54
C ALA A 282 -0.01 7.96 -42.58
N SER A 283 0.54 9.13 -42.28
CA SER A 283 1.21 10.00 -43.26
C SER A 283 1.63 11.35 -42.67
N ALA A 284 2.69 11.91 -43.27
CA ALA A 284 3.16 13.29 -43.18
C ALA A 284 3.98 13.73 -41.94
N VAL A 285 5.26 13.34 -41.94
CA VAL A 285 6.33 14.23 -41.47
C VAL A 285 6.94 14.88 -42.71
N THR A 286 6.63 16.17 -42.92
CA THR A 286 7.31 17.05 -43.87
C THR A 286 8.35 17.90 -43.13
N GLU A 287 9.45 18.12 -43.82
CA GLU A 287 10.60 18.99 -43.53
C GLU A 287 10.27 20.45 -43.17
N GLN A 288 11.32 21.15 -42.69
CA GLN A 288 11.55 22.59 -42.47
C GLN A 288 11.60 22.96 -40.97
N ASP A 289 12.66 23.52 -40.38
CA ASP A 289 13.95 24.09 -40.83
C ASP A 289 15.04 23.81 -39.77
#